data_AF-A0A953LJ62-F1
#
_entry.id   AF-A0A953LJ62-F1
#
_cell.length_a   1.000
_cell.length_b   1.000
_cell.length_c   1.000
_cell.angle_alpha   90.00
_cell.angle_beta   90.00
_cell.angle_gamma   90.00
#
_symmetry.space_group_name_H-M   'P 1'
#
loop_
_entity.id
_entity.type
_entity.pdbx_description
1 polymer ?
#
loop_
_entity_poly.entity_id
_entity_poly.type
_entity_poly.pdbx_seq_one_letter_code
_entity_poly.pdbx_strand_id
1 'polypeptide(L)'
;GPGVYAEFEAHSGTPRGFVFGTGWARARPFFLERADQFRAAPPPEIESGDYTRAFDEVREFGRALSATRTADQTHLAFWWKEFCDSSMNRLARHLVAAEGLDLWAATRLFALIDAGIFDGYVSVFENKFHFNHWRPYTAIRWAENDGNPATAAEPDWDNTHHHTYAFPSYPSAHGTVCAAAMTLFARVFGDDYTFTMTTPEVERAGPMSPRVKMDPPERSFTSFSSAAKECALSRVYLGIHFRYDAEAGNELGRRIAEHAWHRFLVPQASASTIR
;
A
#
# COMPACT_ATOMS: atom_id res chain seq x y z
N GLY A 1 -14.62 0.42 -20.62
CA GLY A 1 -15.76 -0.42 -20.22
C GLY A 1 -15.77 -0.54 -18.71
N PRO A 2 -16.81 -1.16 -18.12
CA PRO A 2 -16.87 -1.43 -16.69
C PRO A 2 -15.58 -2.08 -16.16
N GLY A 3 -15.15 -1.70 -14.96
CA GLY A 3 -13.92 -2.23 -14.35
C GLY A 3 -12.62 -1.64 -14.87
N VAL A 4 -12.61 -0.92 -16.00
CA VAL A 4 -11.38 -0.36 -16.59
C VAL A 4 -11.11 1.04 -16.07
N TYR A 5 -9.86 1.30 -15.69
CA TYR A 5 -9.37 2.59 -15.21
C TYR A 5 -9.67 3.73 -16.18
N ALA A 6 -10.16 4.83 -15.63
CA ALA A 6 -10.36 6.10 -16.29
C ALA A 6 -9.88 7.23 -15.35
N GLU A 7 -9.16 8.19 -15.91
CA GLU A 7 -8.67 9.38 -15.18
C GLU A 7 -9.79 10.42 -15.01
N PHE A 8 -9.78 11.11 -13.87
CA PHE A 8 -10.65 12.26 -13.58
C PHE A 8 -9.78 13.45 -13.21
N GLU A 9 -9.36 14.23 -14.23
CA GLU A 9 -8.41 15.35 -14.10
C GLU A 9 -8.74 16.29 -12.92
N ALA A 10 -10.02 16.59 -12.71
CA ALA A 10 -10.46 17.48 -11.63
C ALA A 10 -10.25 16.88 -10.22
N HIS A 11 -10.39 15.56 -10.07
CA HIS A 11 -10.23 14.87 -8.78
C HIS A 11 -8.79 14.42 -8.53
N SER A 12 -8.05 14.11 -9.59
CA SER A 12 -6.62 13.79 -9.52
C SER A 12 -5.73 15.03 -9.51
N GLY A 13 -6.19 16.19 -9.94
CA GLY A 13 -5.37 17.39 -10.05
C GLY A 13 -4.22 17.26 -11.07
N THR A 14 -4.37 16.37 -12.06
CA THR A 14 -3.36 16.07 -13.08
C THR A 14 -3.85 16.45 -14.48
N PRO A 15 -2.94 16.81 -15.41
CA PRO A 15 -3.32 17.07 -16.80
C PRO A 15 -3.90 15.83 -17.47
N ARG A 16 -4.78 16.01 -18.46
CA ARG A 16 -5.34 14.93 -19.28
C ARG A 16 -4.28 13.93 -19.76
N GLY A 17 -4.52 12.66 -19.53
CA GLY A 17 -3.68 11.56 -20.01
C GLY A 17 -2.43 11.34 -19.16
N PHE A 18 -2.34 12.00 -18.00
CA PHE A 18 -1.25 11.77 -17.08
C PHE A 18 -1.44 10.42 -16.36
N VAL A 19 -0.41 9.59 -16.40
CA VAL A 19 -0.38 8.32 -15.67
C VAL A 19 0.91 8.24 -14.87
N PHE A 20 0.78 8.26 -13.55
CA PHE A 20 1.93 8.20 -12.64
C PHE A 20 2.51 6.79 -12.55
N GLY A 21 3.83 6.70 -12.39
CA GLY A 21 4.53 5.43 -12.10
C GLY A 21 4.77 4.51 -13.30
N THR A 22 4.50 4.95 -14.53
CA THR A 22 4.74 4.14 -15.76
C THR A 22 6.19 3.70 -15.92
N GLY A 23 7.14 4.50 -15.42
CA GLY A 23 8.57 4.15 -15.41
C GLY A 23 8.91 3.00 -14.44
N TRP A 24 8.23 2.88 -13.30
CA TRP A 24 8.53 1.85 -12.30
C TRP A 24 8.23 0.45 -12.81
N ALA A 25 7.12 0.26 -13.54
CA ALA A 25 6.78 -1.04 -14.11
C ALA A 25 7.82 -1.57 -15.12
N ARG A 26 8.73 -0.70 -15.59
CA ARG A 26 9.81 -1.05 -16.52
C ARG A 26 11.21 -0.95 -15.90
N ALA A 27 11.29 -0.54 -14.64
CA ALA A 27 12.57 -0.43 -13.96
C ALA A 27 13.15 -1.81 -13.69
N ARG A 28 14.48 -1.90 -13.65
CA ARG A 28 15.18 -3.14 -13.32
C ARG A 28 15.07 -3.38 -11.80
N PRO A 29 14.45 -4.47 -11.35
CA PRO A 29 14.40 -4.83 -9.92
C PRO A 29 15.77 -5.24 -9.37
N PHE A 30 15.91 -5.22 -8.04
CA PHE A 30 17.08 -5.66 -7.30
C PHE A 30 17.08 -7.16 -6.99
N PHE A 31 15.95 -7.68 -6.49
CA PHE A 31 15.78 -9.05 -6.02
C PHE A 31 14.91 -9.89 -6.97
N LEU A 32 13.98 -9.27 -7.69
CA LEU A 32 13.15 -9.99 -8.66
C LEU A 32 13.93 -10.24 -9.97
N GLU A 33 13.60 -11.34 -10.65
CA GLU A 33 14.11 -11.62 -12.00
C GLU A 33 13.38 -10.80 -13.07
N ARG A 34 12.09 -10.52 -12.84
CA ARG A 34 11.19 -9.81 -13.73
C ARG A 34 10.08 -9.13 -12.93
N ALA A 35 9.53 -8.03 -13.47
CA ALA A 35 8.50 -7.26 -12.77
C ALA A 35 7.22 -8.06 -12.47
N ASP A 36 6.86 -9.02 -13.32
CA ASP A 36 5.65 -9.83 -13.19
C ASP A 36 5.87 -11.17 -12.47
N GLN A 37 7.03 -11.38 -11.84
CA GLN A 37 7.38 -12.65 -11.18
C GLN A 37 6.34 -13.08 -10.14
N PHE A 38 5.70 -12.10 -9.48
CA PHE A 38 4.66 -12.33 -8.48
C PHE A 38 3.33 -11.69 -8.86
N ARG A 39 3.00 -11.61 -10.16
CA ARG A 39 1.69 -11.10 -10.59
C ARG A 39 0.55 -11.73 -9.78
N ALA A 40 -0.32 -10.87 -9.24
CA ALA A 40 -1.44 -11.27 -8.42
C ALA A 40 -2.48 -12.03 -9.27
N ALA A 41 -3.40 -12.72 -8.59
CA ALA A 41 -4.63 -13.19 -9.23
C ALA A 41 -5.42 -11.98 -9.78
N PRO A 42 -6.29 -12.15 -10.79
CA PRO A 42 -7.15 -11.06 -11.24
C PRO A 42 -8.06 -10.54 -10.11
N PRO A 43 -8.43 -9.24 -10.13
CA PRO A 43 -9.44 -8.72 -9.21
C PRO A 43 -10.80 -9.41 -9.46
N PRO A 44 -11.73 -9.36 -8.49
CA PRO A 44 -13.06 -9.93 -8.67
C PRO A 44 -13.78 -9.34 -9.89
N GLU A 45 -14.50 -10.19 -10.62
CA GLU A 45 -15.36 -9.78 -11.74
C GLU A 45 -16.42 -8.77 -11.28
N ILE A 46 -16.73 -7.79 -12.11
CA ILE A 46 -17.62 -6.67 -11.75
C ILE A 46 -19.03 -7.15 -11.37
N GLU A 47 -19.56 -8.18 -12.01
CA GLU A 47 -20.89 -8.74 -11.69
C GLU A 47 -20.88 -9.69 -10.47
N SER A 48 -19.71 -9.94 -9.87
CA SER A 48 -19.59 -10.89 -8.76
C SER A 48 -20.07 -10.30 -7.43
N GLY A 49 -20.57 -11.17 -6.55
CA GLY A 49 -20.91 -10.77 -5.18
C GLY A 49 -19.70 -10.31 -4.36
N ASP A 50 -18.49 -10.75 -4.69
CA ASP A 50 -17.26 -10.33 -4.03
C ASP A 50 -16.93 -8.87 -4.36
N TYR A 51 -17.10 -8.49 -5.63
CA TYR A 51 -17.02 -7.09 -6.05
C TYR A 51 -18.08 -6.23 -5.35
N THR A 52 -19.35 -6.66 -5.35
CA THR A 52 -20.44 -5.91 -4.69
C THR A 52 -20.15 -5.65 -3.22
N ARG A 53 -19.69 -6.66 -2.46
CA ARG A 53 -19.35 -6.47 -1.04
C ARG A 53 -18.23 -5.46 -0.83
N ALA A 54 -17.18 -5.52 -1.66
CA ALA A 54 -16.07 -4.57 -1.57
C ALA A 54 -16.46 -3.16 -2.03
N PHE A 55 -17.34 -3.04 -3.02
CA PHE A 55 -17.92 -1.79 -3.47
C PHE A 55 -18.72 -1.12 -2.36
N ASP A 56 -19.65 -1.85 -1.73
CA ASP A 56 -20.48 -1.33 -0.65
C ASP A 56 -19.65 -0.93 0.57
N GLU A 57 -18.63 -1.73 0.89
CA GLU A 57 -17.70 -1.38 1.96
C GLU A 57 -17.01 -0.04 1.71
N VAL A 58 -16.42 0.17 0.53
CA VAL A 58 -15.75 1.44 0.23
C VAL A 58 -16.75 2.58 0.10
N ARG A 59 -17.96 2.32 -0.42
CA ARG A 59 -19.01 3.33 -0.52
C ARG A 59 -19.37 3.88 0.85
N GLU A 60 -19.49 3.02 1.86
CA GLU A 60 -19.86 3.43 3.22
C GLU A 60 -18.66 3.93 4.03
N PHE A 61 -17.60 3.14 4.12
CA PHE A 61 -16.44 3.43 4.96
C PHE A 61 -15.41 4.33 4.31
N GLY A 62 -15.42 4.50 2.98
CA GLY A 62 -14.45 5.31 2.25
C GLY A 62 -14.91 6.74 1.96
N ARG A 63 -16.20 7.03 2.13
CA ARG A 63 -16.79 8.34 1.78
C ARG A 63 -16.32 9.48 2.68
N ALA A 64 -16.27 10.69 2.12
CA ALA A 64 -15.83 11.90 2.82
C ALA A 64 -16.57 12.13 4.15
N LEU A 65 -17.89 12.03 4.13
CA LEU A 65 -18.76 12.16 5.30
C LEU A 65 -19.40 10.81 5.62
N SER A 66 -18.67 9.94 6.33
CA SER A 66 -19.18 8.64 6.77
C SER A 66 -19.81 8.74 8.15
N ALA A 67 -21.00 8.18 8.31
CA ALA A 67 -21.65 8.02 9.63
C ALA A 67 -21.24 6.71 10.32
N THR A 68 -20.65 5.77 9.58
CA THR A 68 -20.26 4.43 10.09
C THR A 68 -18.75 4.33 10.38
N ARG A 69 -17.88 5.01 9.63
CA ARG A 69 -16.44 4.98 9.87
C ARG A 69 -16.11 5.58 11.23
N THR A 70 -15.36 4.84 12.06
CA THR A 70 -14.97 5.31 13.40
C THR A 70 -13.91 6.41 13.35
N ALA A 71 -13.73 7.10 14.47
CA ALA A 71 -12.65 8.08 14.62
C ALA A 71 -11.26 7.44 14.43
N ASP A 72 -11.02 6.24 14.97
CA ASP A 72 -9.74 5.55 14.79
C ASP A 72 -9.53 5.09 13.34
N GLN A 73 -10.58 4.61 12.65
CA GLN A 73 -10.49 4.28 11.23
C GLN A 73 -10.16 5.51 10.38
N THR A 74 -10.72 6.68 10.71
CA THR A 74 -10.33 7.94 10.06
C THR A 74 -8.89 8.30 10.40
N HIS A 75 -8.50 8.21 11.67
CA HIS A 75 -7.16 8.52 12.11
C HIS A 75 -6.12 7.65 11.38
N LEU A 76 -6.29 6.32 11.38
CA LEU A 76 -5.34 5.40 10.73
C LEU A 76 -5.32 5.59 9.20
N ALA A 77 -6.45 5.95 8.58
CA ALA A 77 -6.50 6.28 7.15
C ALA A 77 -5.57 7.44 6.79
N PHE A 78 -5.57 8.49 7.60
CA PHE A 78 -4.69 9.64 7.42
C PHE A 78 -3.26 9.37 7.88
N TRP A 79 -3.09 8.69 9.02
CA TRP A 79 -1.79 8.43 9.61
C TRP A 79 -0.88 7.62 8.67
N TRP A 80 -1.44 6.64 7.96
CA TRP A 80 -0.75 5.87 6.91
C TRP A 80 -0.65 6.59 5.56
N LYS A 81 -0.76 7.93 5.49
CA LYS A 81 -0.51 8.68 4.25
C LYS A 81 0.97 9.01 4.03
N GLU A 82 1.79 9.00 5.08
CA GLU A 82 3.23 9.22 4.91
C GLU A 82 3.83 8.17 3.99
N PHE A 83 4.75 8.58 3.10
CA PHE A 83 5.44 7.66 2.21
C PHE A 83 6.18 6.57 2.98
N CYS A 84 5.97 5.32 2.56
CA CYS A 84 6.55 4.13 3.18
C CYS A 84 8.07 4.23 3.29
N ASP A 85 8.73 4.75 2.25
CA ASP A 85 10.17 4.95 2.20
C ASP A 85 10.67 5.80 3.39
N SER A 86 9.92 6.84 3.78
CA SER A 86 10.27 7.71 4.90
C SER A 86 9.98 7.09 6.25
N SER A 87 8.78 6.53 6.43
CA SER A 87 8.35 5.97 7.72
C SER A 87 9.09 4.68 8.06
N MET A 88 9.35 3.80 7.09
CA MET A 88 10.10 2.56 7.28
C MET A 88 11.58 2.83 7.57
N ASN A 89 12.21 3.79 6.88
CA ASN A 89 13.59 4.17 7.20
C ASN A 89 13.71 4.78 8.60
N ARG A 90 12.71 5.53 9.05
CA ARG A 90 12.67 6.05 10.43
C ARG A 90 12.54 4.92 11.44
N LEU A 91 11.67 3.93 11.19
CA LEU A 91 11.55 2.74 12.02
C LEU A 91 12.84 1.92 12.03
N ALA A 92 13.48 1.70 10.88
CA ALA A 92 14.75 0.97 10.79
C ALA A 92 15.85 1.62 11.64
N ARG A 93 16.00 2.95 11.60
CA ARG A 93 16.95 3.67 12.46
C ARG A 93 16.65 3.47 13.95
N HIS A 94 15.37 3.50 14.33
CA HIS A 94 14.95 3.26 15.70
C HIS A 94 15.30 1.84 16.15
N LEU A 95 14.96 0.83 15.35
CA LEU A 95 15.19 -0.59 15.67
C LEU A 95 16.68 -0.94 15.70
N VAL A 96 17.50 -0.37 14.79
CA VAL A 96 18.97 -0.53 14.82
C VAL A 96 19.54 -0.07 16.17
N ALA A 97 19.08 1.09 16.66
CA ALA A 97 19.53 1.62 17.95
C ALA A 97 18.99 0.82 19.14
N ALA A 98 17.71 0.41 19.09
CA ALA A 98 17.06 -0.35 20.15
C ALA A 98 17.67 -1.74 20.34
N GLU A 99 18.02 -2.42 19.25
CA GLU A 99 18.59 -3.78 19.24
C GLU A 99 20.12 -3.79 19.26
N GLY A 100 20.78 -2.62 19.20
CA GLY A 100 22.23 -2.50 19.20
C GLY A 100 22.89 -3.20 18.00
N LEU A 101 22.27 -3.15 16.81
CA LEU A 101 22.81 -3.80 15.62
C LEU A 101 24.17 -3.22 15.24
N ASP A 102 25.12 -4.09 14.89
CA ASP A 102 26.41 -3.66 14.37
C ASP A 102 26.29 -3.07 12.96
N LEU A 103 27.39 -2.51 12.45
CA LEU A 103 27.42 -1.87 11.13
C LEU A 103 26.97 -2.82 10.00
N TRP A 104 27.33 -4.10 10.05
CA TRP A 104 27.01 -5.06 9.00
C TRP A 104 25.54 -5.48 9.04
N ALA A 105 25.00 -5.73 10.23
CA ALA A 105 23.59 -6.04 10.44
C ALA A 105 22.70 -4.85 10.07
N ALA A 106 23.07 -3.64 10.47
CA ALA A 106 22.37 -2.42 10.08
C ALA A 106 22.40 -2.20 8.56
N THR A 107 23.58 -2.32 7.93
CA THR A 107 23.72 -2.19 6.46
C THR A 107 22.85 -3.20 5.72
N ARG A 108 22.84 -4.46 6.18
CA ARG A 108 22.00 -5.51 5.61
C ARG A 108 20.51 -5.19 5.75
N LEU A 109 20.07 -4.70 6.92
CA LEU A 109 18.68 -4.33 7.17
C LEU A 109 18.20 -3.25 6.20
N PHE A 110 18.93 -2.14 6.08
CA PHE A 110 18.59 -1.07 5.15
C PHE A 110 18.59 -1.55 3.70
N ALA A 111 19.61 -2.31 3.29
CA ALA A 111 19.69 -2.84 1.93
C ALA A 111 18.50 -3.77 1.60
N LEU A 112 18.06 -4.60 2.54
CA LEU A 112 16.88 -5.45 2.36
C LEU A 112 15.61 -4.60 2.23
N ILE A 113 15.38 -3.65 3.14
CA ILE A 113 14.14 -2.87 3.18
C ILE A 113 14.01 -1.97 1.95
N ASP A 114 15.04 -1.19 1.63
CA ASP A 114 14.95 -0.20 0.56
C ASP A 114 14.83 -0.87 -0.81
N ALA A 115 15.61 -1.94 -1.06
CA ALA A 115 15.48 -2.71 -2.28
C ALA A 115 14.17 -3.51 -2.34
N GLY A 116 13.68 -4.00 -1.19
CA GLY A 116 12.39 -4.69 -1.10
C GLY A 116 11.20 -3.78 -1.37
N ILE A 117 11.23 -2.55 -0.85
CA ILE A 117 10.25 -1.50 -1.17
C ILE A 117 10.31 -1.14 -2.66
N PHE A 118 11.51 -0.95 -3.21
CA PHE A 118 11.68 -0.64 -4.62
C PHE A 118 11.11 -1.73 -5.53
N ASP A 119 11.44 -2.99 -5.27
CA ASP A 119 10.89 -4.14 -6.02
C ASP A 119 9.37 -4.28 -5.81
N GLY A 120 8.88 -3.91 -4.63
CA GLY A 120 7.46 -3.73 -4.35
C GLY A 120 6.79 -2.76 -5.32
N TYR A 121 7.40 -1.58 -5.55
CA TYR A 121 6.90 -0.61 -6.55
C TYR A 121 6.98 -1.17 -7.97
N VAL A 122 8.09 -1.79 -8.37
CA VAL A 122 8.23 -2.38 -9.72
C VAL A 122 7.11 -3.38 -9.99
N SER A 123 6.89 -4.30 -9.06
CA SER A 123 5.88 -5.36 -9.19
C SER A 123 4.45 -4.83 -9.14
N VAL A 124 4.12 -3.95 -8.19
CA VAL A 124 2.74 -3.44 -8.08
C VAL A 124 2.34 -2.57 -9.26
N PHE A 125 3.26 -1.76 -9.80
CA PHE A 125 2.96 -0.96 -10.99
C PHE A 125 2.84 -1.82 -12.25
N GLU A 126 3.61 -2.90 -12.38
CA GLU A 126 3.37 -3.91 -13.43
C GLU A 126 1.95 -4.46 -13.36
N ASN A 127 1.52 -4.91 -12.17
CA ASN A 127 0.16 -5.44 -11.96
C ASN A 127 -0.91 -4.40 -12.29
N LYS A 128 -0.73 -3.16 -11.85
CA LYS A 128 -1.66 -2.05 -12.11
C LYS A 128 -1.87 -1.81 -13.59
N PHE A 129 -0.80 -1.80 -14.38
CA PHE A 129 -0.92 -1.60 -15.83
C PHE A 129 -1.36 -2.86 -16.58
N HIS A 130 -1.13 -4.04 -16.01
CA HIS A 130 -1.66 -5.29 -16.55
C HIS A 130 -3.18 -5.39 -16.40
N PHE A 131 -3.71 -5.20 -15.18
CA PHE A 131 -5.15 -5.32 -14.91
C PHE A 131 -5.93 -4.05 -15.27
N ASN A 132 -5.28 -2.90 -15.21
CA ASN A 132 -5.86 -1.59 -15.52
C ASN A 132 -7.21 -1.37 -14.80
N HIS A 133 -7.32 -1.81 -13.54
CA HIS A 133 -8.57 -1.80 -12.77
C HIS A 133 -8.94 -0.40 -12.28
N TRP A 134 -10.22 -0.04 -12.35
CA TRP A 134 -10.72 1.27 -11.94
C TRP A 134 -10.66 1.54 -10.44
N ARG A 135 -10.78 2.82 -10.08
CA ARG A 135 -10.77 3.32 -8.70
C ARG A 135 -12.19 3.33 -8.12
N PRO A 136 -12.35 3.24 -6.78
CA PRO A 136 -13.67 3.36 -6.14
C PRO A 136 -14.44 4.62 -6.52
N TYR A 137 -13.75 5.76 -6.66
CA TYR A 137 -14.36 7.01 -7.09
C TYR A 137 -15.10 6.86 -8.43
N THR A 138 -14.46 6.25 -9.43
CA THR A 138 -15.05 5.98 -10.74
C THR A 138 -16.18 4.96 -10.62
N ALA A 139 -15.91 3.85 -9.93
CA ALA A 139 -16.83 2.74 -9.81
C ALA A 139 -18.16 3.18 -9.18
N ILE A 140 -18.10 3.91 -8.06
CA ILE A 140 -19.29 4.32 -7.30
C ILE A 140 -20.10 5.37 -8.05
N ARG A 141 -19.46 6.35 -8.68
CA ARG A 141 -20.16 7.40 -9.41
C ARG A 141 -20.77 6.90 -10.72
N TRP A 142 -20.19 5.87 -11.33
CA TRP A 142 -20.58 5.36 -12.65
C TRP A 142 -21.27 3.98 -12.61
N ALA A 143 -21.66 3.50 -11.42
CA ALA A 143 -22.20 2.15 -11.21
C ALA A 143 -23.45 1.85 -12.06
N GLU A 144 -24.24 2.86 -12.45
CA GLU A 144 -25.40 2.66 -13.33
C GLU A 144 -25.02 2.05 -14.70
N ASN A 145 -23.74 2.12 -15.09
CA ASN A 145 -23.21 1.64 -16.36
C ASN A 145 -22.31 0.41 -16.19
N ASP A 146 -22.21 -0.17 -14.99
CA ASP A 146 -21.23 -1.24 -14.69
C ASP A 146 -21.72 -2.66 -15.01
N GLY A 147 -23.02 -2.82 -15.25
CA GLY A 147 -23.67 -4.11 -15.55
C GLY A 147 -24.05 -4.95 -14.31
N ASN A 148 -23.70 -4.50 -13.11
CA ASN A 148 -24.03 -5.19 -11.86
C ASN A 148 -25.33 -4.62 -11.24
N PRO A 149 -26.43 -5.38 -11.21
CA PRO A 149 -27.70 -4.89 -10.66
C PRO A 149 -27.69 -4.69 -9.13
N ALA A 150 -26.63 -5.14 -8.45
CA ALA A 150 -26.47 -5.02 -7.00
C ALA A 150 -25.59 -3.82 -6.59
N THR A 151 -25.07 -3.03 -7.54
CA THR A 151 -24.42 -1.75 -7.25
C THR A 151 -25.36 -0.59 -7.52
N ALA A 152 -25.17 0.51 -6.81
CA ALA A 152 -25.98 1.72 -6.95
C ALA A 152 -25.07 2.92 -7.17
N ALA A 153 -25.38 3.72 -8.20
CA ALA A 153 -24.63 4.93 -8.50
C ALA A 153 -24.89 6.01 -7.47
N GLU A 154 -23.81 6.67 -7.03
CA GLU A 154 -23.89 7.89 -6.23
C GLU A 154 -23.07 8.98 -6.94
N PRO A 155 -23.69 9.77 -7.84
CA PRO A 155 -22.98 10.75 -8.66
C PRO A 155 -22.24 11.83 -7.85
N ASP A 156 -22.65 12.12 -6.62
CA ASP A 156 -22.01 13.10 -5.74
C ASP A 156 -21.05 12.47 -4.72
N TRP A 157 -20.80 11.16 -4.80
CA TRP A 157 -19.88 10.49 -3.89
C TRP A 157 -18.47 11.06 -4.02
N ASP A 158 -17.86 11.35 -2.88
CA ASP A 158 -16.46 11.76 -2.75
C ASP A 158 -15.77 10.93 -1.66
N ASN A 159 -14.46 10.73 -1.80
CA ASN A 159 -13.68 9.92 -0.89
C ASN A 159 -13.09 10.75 0.26
N THR A 160 -12.73 10.08 1.34
CA THR A 160 -12.10 10.68 2.53
C THR A 160 -10.76 11.34 2.21
N HIS A 161 -10.09 10.88 1.18
CA HIS A 161 -8.83 11.45 0.71
C HIS A 161 -9.00 12.79 -0.04
N HIS A 162 -10.22 13.13 -0.48
CA HIS A 162 -10.52 14.22 -1.41
C HIS A 162 -9.59 14.27 -2.62
N HIS A 163 -9.15 13.10 -3.06
CA HIS A 163 -8.22 12.94 -4.17
C HIS A 163 -8.22 11.49 -4.66
N THR A 164 -8.01 11.31 -5.96
CA THR A 164 -7.78 9.99 -6.56
C THR A 164 -6.49 10.04 -7.36
N TYR A 165 -5.52 9.20 -6.99
CA TYR A 165 -4.26 9.16 -7.71
C TYR A 165 -4.44 8.71 -9.18
N ALA A 166 -3.68 9.34 -10.07
CA ALA A 166 -3.70 9.11 -11.51
C ALA A 166 -2.96 7.80 -11.93
N PHE A 167 -3.41 6.67 -11.40
CA PHE A 167 -2.99 5.32 -11.80
C PHE A 167 -4.03 4.26 -11.38
N PRO A 168 -4.07 3.08 -12.02
CA PRO A 168 -5.03 2.02 -11.73
C PRO A 168 -5.04 1.56 -10.26
N SER A 169 -6.15 0.97 -9.83
CA SER A 169 -6.36 0.60 -8.42
C SER A 169 -5.64 -0.70 -8.04
N TYR A 170 -5.77 -1.77 -8.83
CA TYR A 170 -5.40 -3.10 -8.36
C TYR A 170 -3.94 -3.49 -8.65
N PRO A 171 -3.18 -4.00 -7.67
CA PRO A 171 -3.43 -3.98 -6.22
C PRO A 171 -2.90 -2.68 -5.57
N SER A 172 -3.12 -2.53 -4.25
CA SER A 172 -2.67 -1.36 -3.49
C SER A 172 -1.14 -1.26 -3.44
N ALA A 173 -0.58 -0.18 -4.01
CA ALA A 173 0.86 0.06 -3.98
C ALA A 173 1.35 0.27 -2.53
N HIS A 174 0.62 1.08 -1.75
CA HIS A 174 0.99 1.38 -0.37
C HIS A 174 0.95 0.12 0.51
N GLY A 175 -0.09 -0.71 0.35
CA GLY A 175 -0.17 -2.02 1.02
C GLY A 175 0.98 -2.96 0.63
N THR A 176 1.37 -2.95 -0.64
CA THR A 176 2.49 -3.77 -1.14
C THR A 176 3.81 -3.38 -0.50
N VAL A 177 4.17 -2.10 -0.54
CA VAL A 177 5.48 -1.67 -0.01
C VAL A 177 5.55 -1.71 1.51
N CYS A 178 4.44 -1.39 2.21
CA CYS A 178 4.34 -1.60 3.65
C CYS A 178 4.54 -3.06 4.03
N ALA A 179 3.85 -3.98 3.35
CA ALA A 179 3.97 -5.40 3.65
C ALA A 179 5.36 -5.95 3.32
N ALA A 180 6.01 -5.47 2.25
CA ALA A 180 7.38 -5.85 1.95
C ALA A 180 8.34 -5.44 3.08
N ALA A 181 8.30 -4.17 3.51
CA ALA A 181 9.14 -3.67 4.59
C ALA A 181 8.86 -4.38 5.92
N MET A 182 7.59 -4.46 6.32
CA MET A 182 7.17 -5.10 7.58
C MET A 182 7.49 -6.59 7.63
N THR A 183 7.39 -7.31 6.50
CA THR A 183 7.80 -8.71 6.44
C THR A 183 9.32 -8.83 6.62
N LEU A 184 10.12 -7.94 6.03
CA LEU A 184 11.58 -7.95 6.23
C LEU A 184 11.96 -7.60 7.66
N PHE A 185 11.27 -6.65 8.30
CA PHE A 185 11.43 -6.39 9.73
C PHE A 185 11.10 -7.63 10.57
N ALA A 186 9.96 -8.28 10.32
CA ALA A 186 9.57 -9.52 10.99
C ALA A 186 10.61 -10.64 10.83
N ARG A 187 11.24 -10.73 9.65
CA ARG A 187 12.30 -11.71 9.39
C ARG A 187 13.58 -11.43 10.16
N VAL A 188 13.90 -10.16 10.42
CA VAL A 188 15.10 -9.77 11.17
C VAL A 188 14.88 -9.82 12.68
N PHE A 189 13.74 -9.34 13.17
CA PHE A 189 13.49 -9.09 14.59
C PHE A 189 12.47 -10.06 15.23
N GLY A 190 11.82 -10.91 14.43
CA GLY A 190 10.65 -11.69 14.85
C GLY A 190 9.35 -10.93 14.61
N ASP A 191 8.27 -11.62 14.24
CA ASP A 191 6.99 -10.95 13.93
C ASP A 191 6.32 -10.37 15.18
N ASP A 192 6.31 -11.12 16.29
CA ASP A 192 5.74 -10.72 17.59
C ASP A 192 6.66 -9.72 18.32
N TYR A 193 6.82 -8.54 17.72
CA TYR A 193 7.65 -7.45 18.20
C TYR A 193 6.78 -6.22 18.46
N THR A 194 6.85 -5.66 19.67
CA THR A 194 6.12 -4.43 20.01
C THR A 194 6.95 -3.21 19.66
N PHE A 195 6.38 -2.31 18.87
CA PHE A 195 7.06 -1.07 18.47
C PHE A 195 6.06 0.08 18.31
N THR A 196 6.60 1.30 18.34
CA THR A 196 5.85 2.52 18.08
C THR A 196 6.44 3.22 16.87
N MET A 197 5.57 3.63 15.96
CA MET A 197 5.91 4.51 14.85
C MET A 197 5.33 5.90 15.12
N THR A 198 5.94 6.92 14.51
CA THR A 198 5.49 8.32 14.61
C THR A 198 5.31 8.90 13.23
N THR A 199 4.14 9.49 12.97
CA THR A 199 3.82 10.29 11.77
C THR A 199 3.29 11.65 12.26
N PRO A 200 4.10 12.72 12.24
CA PRO A 200 3.72 14.00 12.86
C PRO A 200 2.68 14.78 12.05
N GLU A 201 2.77 14.72 10.72
CA GLU A 201 1.90 15.46 9.81
C GLU A 201 1.78 14.73 8.49
N VAL A 202 0.66 14.95 7.80
CA VAL A 202 0.38 14.39 6.48
C VAL A 202 -0.28 15.43 5.61
N GLU A 203 -0.22 15.24 4.30
CA GLU A 203 -1.03 15.95 3.32
C GLU A 203 -2.51 15.89 3.73
N ARG A 204 -3.28 16.98 3.61
CA ARG A 204 -4.73 16.95 3.85
C ARG A 204 -5.45 16.15 2.76
N ALA A 205 -5.06 16.35 1.51
CA ALA A 205 -5.65 15.67 0.35
C ALA A 205 -4.55 14.94 -0.44
N GLY A 206 -4.48 15.14 -1.75
CA GLY A 206 -3.43 14.62 -2.62
C GLY A 206 -2.07 15.29 -2.45
N PRO A 207 -1.08 14.94 -3.30
CA PRO A 207 0.26 15.54 -3.26
C PRO A 207 0.21 17.07 -3.33
N MET A 208 1.10 17.74 -2.57
CA MET A 208 1.25 19.21 -2.53
C MET A 208 0.07 19.97 -1.90
N SER A 209 -0.86 19.29 -1.25
CA SER A 209 -1.90 19.92 -0.45
C SER A 209 -1.34 20.54 0.84
N PRO A 210 -2.09 21.42 1.54
CA PRO A 210 -1.70 21.83 2.88
C PRO A 210 -1.60 20.63 3.83
N ARG A 211 -0.60 20.63 4.71
CA ARG A 211 -0.42 19.57 5.70
C ARG A 211 -1.31 19.76 6.93
N VAL A 212 -1.66 18.65 7.56
CA VAL A 212 -2.39 18.56 8.82
C VAL A 212 -1.57 17.77 9.83
N LYS A 213 -1.62 18.18 11.09
CA LYS A 213 -1.00 17.43 12.19
C LYS A 213 -1.82 16.19 12.50
N MET A 214 -1.14 15.09 12.77
CA MET A 214 -1.76 13.90 13.33
C MET A 214 -1.84 14.04 14.86
N ASP A 215 -2.94 13.57 15.43
CA ASP A 215 -3.18 13.61 16.87
C ASP A 215 -3.93 12.33 17.31
N PRO A 216 -3.26 11.39 18.02
CA PRO A 216 -1.83 11.42 18.34
C PRO A 216 -0.94 11.15 17.11
N PRO A 217 0.29 11.70 17.05
CA PRO A 217 1.22 11.38 15.97
C PRO A 217 1.82 9.97 16.11
N GLU A 218 1.75 9.34 17.28
CA GLU A 218 2.21 7.98 17.51
C GLU A 218 1.13 6.91 17.26
N ARG A 219 1.54 5.77 16.70
CA ARG A 219 0.76 4.53 16.71
C ARG A 219 1.65 3.35 17.08
N SER A 220 1.15 2.49 17.97
CA SER A 220 1.87 1.32 18.49
C SER A 220 1.26 0.03 17.94
N PHE A 221 2.12 -0.95 17.68
CA PHE A 221 1.76 -2.25 17.14
C PHE A 221 2.43 -3.35 17.96
N THR A 222 1.77 -4.50 18.07
CA THR A 222 2.31 -5.69 18.76
C THR A 222 2.96 -6.69 17.83
N SER A 223 2.82 -6.51 16.51
CA SER A 223 3.53 -7.29 15.50
C SER A 223 3.72 -6.51 14.20
N PHE A 224 4.76 -6.83 13.43
CA PHE A 224 4.96 -6.20 12.11
C PHE A 224 3.87 -6.59 11.12
N SER A 225 3.39 -7.84 11.16
CA SER A 225 2.29 -8.31 10.32
C SER A 225 0.97 -7.58 10.61
N SER A 226 0.72 -7.17 11.85
CA SER A 226 -0.45 -6.34 12.19
C SER A 226 -0.32 -4.92 11.63
N ALA A 227 0.86 -4.31 11.71
CA ALA A 227 1.13 -3.01 11.13
C ALA A 227 1.01 -3.01 9.59
N ALA A 228 1.50 -4.06 8.93
CA ALA A 228 1.34 -4.25 7.49
C ALA A 228 -0.13 -4.29 7.07
N LYS A 229 -0.96 -5.05 7.81
CA LYS A 229 -2.41 -5.14 7.58
C LYS A 229 -3.08 -3.79 7.80
N GLU A 230 -2.80 -3.09 8.90
CA GLU A 230 -3.37 -1.76 9.14
C GLU A 230 -2.98 -0.77 8.02
N CYS A 231 -1.71 -0.77 7.60
CA CYS A 231 -1.25 0.05 6.48
C CYS A 231 -2.01 -0.26 5.19
N ALA A 232 -2.22 -1.54 4.85
CA ALA A 232 -2.98 -1.91 3.66
C ALA A 232 -4.45 -1.45 3.75
N LEU A 233 -5.10 -1.66 4.89
CA LEU A 233 -6.50 -1.31 5.12
C LEU A 233 -6.77 0.19 5.20
N SER A 234 -5.77 0.99 5.58
CA SER A 234 -5.88 2.45 5.60
C SER A 234 -6.40 3.03 4.28
N ARG A 235 -6.09 2.37 3.16
CA ARG A 235 -6.47 2.85 1.83
C ARG A 235 -7.94 2.63 1.48
N VAL A 236 -8.57 1.65 2.13
CA VAL A 236 -10.02 1.41 2.05
C VAL A 236 -10.75 2.55 2.74
N TYR A 237 -10.30 2.93 3.94
CA TYR A 237 -10.89 4.03 4.71
C TYR A 237 -10.61 5.41 4.11
N LEU A 238 -9.52 5.58 3.35
CA LEU A 238 -9.32 6.75 2.49
C LEU A 238 -10.29 6.80 1.31
N GLY A 239 -10.96 5.69 0.98
CA GLY A 239 -11.87 5.56 -0.15
C GLY A 239 -11.18 5.50 -1.51
N ILE A 240 -9.93 5.03 -1.57
CA ILE A 240 -9.14 5.01 -2.81
C ILE A 240 -8.75 3.61 -3.31
N HIS A 241 -9.07 2.59 -2.52
CA HIS A 241 -8.83 1.18 -2.82
C HIS A 241 -9.99 0.32 -2.30
N PHE A 242 -10.28 -0.77 -3.01
CA PHE A 242 -11.18 -1.81 -2.54
C PHE A 242 -10.48 -2.74 -1.54
N ARG A 243 -11.23 -3.51 -0.75
CA ARG A 243 -10.67 -4.52 0.18
C ARG A 243 -9.70 -5.47 -0.50
N TYR A 244 -10.09 -5.98 -1.67
CA TYR A 244 -9.26 -6.91 -2.44
C TYR A 244 -7.99 -6.25 -2.97
N ASP A 245 -7.96 -4.94 -3.23
CA ASP A 245 -6.73 -4.22 -3.59
C ASP A 245 -5.74 -4.24 -2.41
N ALA A 246 -6.26 -4.01 -1.20
CA ALA A 246 -5.47 -3.97 0.03
C ALA A 246 -4.91 -5.36 0.38
N GLU A 247 -5.74 -6.39 0.34
CA GLU A 247 -5.36 -7.77 0.65
C GLU A 247 -4.36 -8.33 -0.37
N ALA A 248 -4.64 -8.15 -1.68
CA ALA A 248 -3.72 -8.58 -2.73
C ALA A 248 -2.39 -7.83 -2.68
N GLY A 249 -2.41 -6.53 -2.37
CA GLY A 249 -1.20 -5.74 -2.17
C GLY A 249 -0.38 -6.24 -0.99
N ASN A 250 -1.01 -6.46 0.15
CA ASN A 250 -0.34 -6.99 1.35
C ASN A 250 0.32 -8.35 1.07
N GLU A 251 -0.39 -9.25 0.38
CA GLU A 251 0.16 -10.55 0.00
C GLU A 251 1.31 -10.43 -1.01
N LEU A 252 1.18 -9.54 -2.01
CA LEU A 252 2.23 -9.28 -2.98
C LEU A 252 3.53 -8.83 -2.31
N GLY A 253 3.43 -7.87 -1.39
CA GLY A 253 4.58 -7.36 -0.64
C GLY A 253 5.25 -8.44 0.20
N ARG A 254 4.44 -9.26 0.89
CA ARG A 254 4.94 -10.41 1.65
C ARG A 254 5.72 -11.38 0.76
N ARG A 255 5.20 -11.76 -0.41
CA ARG A 255 5.90 -12.69 -1.34
C ARG A 255 7.23 -12.14 -1.84
N ILE A 256 7.30 -10.84 -2.13
CA ILE A 256 8.54 -10.16 -2.54
C ILE A 256 9.58 -10.20 -1.41
N ALA A 257 9.17 -9.84 -0.19
CA ALA A 257 10.04 -9.87 0.98
C ALA A 257 10.56 -11.28 1.29
N GLU A 258 9.69 -12.29 1.22
CA GLU A 258 10.09 -13.69 1.42
C GLU A 258 11.10 -14.15 0.37
N HIS A 259 10.88 -13.76 -0.90
CA HIS A 259 11.82 -14.05 -1.97
C HIS A 259 13.19 -13.42 -1.71
N ALA A 260 13.20 -12.13 -1.35
CA ALA A 260 14.42 -11.39 -1.01
C ALA A 260 15.16 -12.05 0.15
N TRP A 261 14.48 -12.28 1.27
CA TRP A 261 15.05 -12.83 2.49
C TRP A 261 15.75 -14.18 2.30
N HIS A 262 15.14 -15.08 1.52
CA HIS A 262 15.66 -16.43 1.34
C HIS A 262 16.81 -16.54 0.33
N ARG A 263 16.97 -15.57 -0.58
CA ARG A 263 17.90 -15.69 -1.72
C ARG A 263 18.97 -14.63 -1.76
N PHE A 264 18.74 -13.47 -1.15
CA PHE A 264 19.62 -12.32 -1.26
C PHE A 264 20.11 -11.87 0.10
N LEU A 265 21.36 -11.40 0.11
CA LEU A 265 22.01 -10.90 1.32
C LEU A 265 21.91 -11.93 2.47
N VAL A 266 22.00 -13.23 2.17
CA VAL A 266 21.90 -14.29 3.20
C VAL A 266 23.17 -14.25 4.05
N PRO A 267 23.07 -14.24 5.40
CA PRO A 267 24.25 -14.32 6.25
C PRO A 267 25.05 -15.56 5.89
N GLN A 268 26.34 -15.39 5.60
CA GLN A 268 27.20 -16.55 5.47
C GLN A 268 27.30 -17.20 6.85
N ALA A 269 27.05 -18.51 6.92
CA ALA A 269 27.46 -19.27 8.11
C ALA A 269 28.92 -18.91 8.36
N SER A 270 29.23 -18.50 9.60
CA SER A 270 30.58 -18.10 9.98
C SER A 270 31.56 -19.12 9.40
N ALA A 271 32.42 -18.68 8.48
CA ALA A 271 33.54 -19.49 8.07
C ALA A 271 34.28 -19.80 9.36
N SER A 272 34.20 -21.07 9.78
CA SER A 272 34.93 -21.59 10.92
C SER A 272 36.38 -21.14 10.77
N THR A 273 36.82 -20.30 11.69
CA THR A 273 38.21 -20.05 12.09
C THR A 273 39.25 -20.39 11.00
N ILE A 274 39.59 -19.42 10.15
CA ILE A 274 40.93 -19.44 9.56
C ILE A 274 41.85 -18.88 10.66
N ARG A 275 42.54 -19.80 11.33
CA ARG A 275 43.68 -19.51 12.20
C ARG A 275 44.79 -18.82 11.42
#